data_AF-Q0SUC0-F1
#
_entry.id   AF-Q0SUC0-F1
#
_cell.length_a   1.000
_cell.length_b   1.000
_cell.length_c   1.000
_cell.angle_alpha   90.00
_cell.angle_beta   90.00
_cell.angle_gamma   90.00
#
_symmetry.space_group_name_H-M   'P 1'
#
loop_
_entity.id
_entity.type
_entity.pdbx_description
1 polymer ?
#
loop_
_entity_poly.entity_id
_entity_poly.type
_entity_poly.pdbx_seq_one_letter_code
_entity_poly.pdbx_strand_id
1 'polypeptide(L)'
;MKKSVKSLSLAVLIIILSLNIIACNSSNRALDKGKELISEGQYEKAEVSLELALDEDPKNKEANELKNMIENYLEASKALDEGEIRKAEVKIKNIGEKSDEFPNFKKCVDALNKNIDEKSEYDKDIKNDMEKIENFIDNKDYSDAILLTKSLDGRVRTTEQKEKLEQIRLKLIAVLSIENTKINR
;
A
#
# COMPACT_ATOMS: atom_id res chain seq x y z
N MET A 1 -61.57 -0.67 -43.03
CA MET A 1 -60.79 0.21 -42.12
C MET A 1 -60.38 -0.40 -40.77
N LYS A 2 -61.00 -1.47 -40.22
CA LYS A 2 -60.62 -2.01 -38.89
C LYS A 2 -59.32 -2.85 -38.83
N LYS A 3 -58.86 -3.44 -39.95
CA LYS A 3 -57.64 -4.29 -39.97
C LYS A 3 -56.34 -3.48 -40.01
N SER A 4 -56.31 -2.34 -40.71
CA SER A 4 -55.12 -1.48 -40.82
C SER A 4 -54.79 -0.73 -39.51
N VAL A 5 -55.82 -0.32 -38.74
CA VAL A 5 -55.61 0.37 -37.45
C VAL A 5 -55.01 -0.58 -36.39
N LYS A 6 -55.41 -1.86 -36.37
CA LYS A 6 -54.83 -2.87 -35.47
C LYS A 6 -53.37 -3.23 -35.84
N SER A 7 -53.04 -3.22 -37.13
CA SER A 7 -51.67 -3.44 -37.61
C SER A 7 -50.75 -2.26 -37.27
N LEU A 8 -51.29 -1.03 -37.33
CA LEU A 8 -50.54 0.19 -37.02
C LEU A 8 -50.27 0.32 -35.51
N SER A 9 -51.25 -0.05 -34.66
CA SER A 9 -51.06 -0.03 -33.20
C SER A 9 -50.03 -1.04 -32.72
N LEU A 10 -49.94 -2.22 -33.37
CA LEU A 10 -48.95 -3.25 -33.03
C LEU A 10 -47.53 -2.84 -33.42
N ALA A 11 -47.36 -2.18 -34.58
CA ALA A 11 -46.07 -1.67 -35.03
C ALA A 11 -45.52 -0.56 -34.12
N VAL A 12 -46.38 0.35 -33.65
CA VAL A 12 -46.00 1.41 -32.70
C VAL A 12 -45.57 0.82 -31.36
N LEU A 13 -46.25 -0.22 -30.87
CA LEU A 13 -45.90 -0.89 -29.62
C LEU A 13 -44.53 -1.58 -29.69
N ILE A 14 -44.19 -2.19 -30.83
CA ILE A 14 -42.89 -2.85 -31.07
C ILE A 14 -41.75 -1.84 -31.13
N ILE A 15 -41.98 -0.65 -31.71
CA ILE A 15 -41.00 0.44 -31.78
C ILE A 15 -40.74 1.03 -30.38
N ILE A 16 -41.77 1.16 -29.54
CA ILE A 16 -41.63 1.62 -28.16
C ILE A 16 -40.90 0.56 -27.30
N LEU A 17 -41.12 -0.73 -27.57
CA LEU A 17 -40.41 -1.81 -26.89
C LEU A 17 -38.93 -1.90 -27.29
N SER A 18 -38.58 -1.62 -28.55
CA SER A 18 -37.18 -1.64 -29.02
C SER A 18 -36.36 -0.42 -28.58
N LEU A 19 -36.99 0.70 -28.24
CA LEU A 19 -36.33 1.88 -27.69
C LEU A 19 -35.81 1.71 -26.24
N ASN A 20 -36.22 0.65 -25.54
CA ASN A 20 -35.74 0.34 -24.18
C ASN A 20 -34.46 -0.52 -24.15
N ILE A 21 -33.92 -0.94 -25.31
CA ILE A 21 -32.76 -1.86 -25.37
C ILE A 21 -31.41 -1.10 -25.39
N ILE A 22 -31.39 0.21 -25.60
CA ILE A 22 -30.15 0.99 -25.72
C ILE A 22 -29.58 1.42 -24.34
N ALA A 23 -30.33 1.27 -23.25
CA ALA A 23 -29.94 1.71 -21.92
C ALA A 23 -29.03 0.74 -21.13
N CYS A 24 -28.68 -0.43 -21.67
CA CYS A 24 -27.81 -1.40 -20.99
C CYS A 24 -26.33 -1.39 -21.44
N ASN A 25 -25.92 -0.52 -22.36
CA ASN A 25 -24.55 -0.55 -22.93
C ASN A 25 -23.57 0.48 -22.35
N SER A 26 -23.98 1.37 -21.43
CA SER A 26 -23.07 2.36 -20.83
C SER A 26 -22.30 1.83 -19.62
N SER A 27 -22.91 1.00 -18.76
CA SER A 27 -22.33 0.60 -17.47
C SER A 27 -21.03 -0.21 -17.58
N ASN A 28 -20.72 -0.76 -18.76
CA ASN A 28 -19.47 -1.48 -19.00
C ASN A 28 -18.33 -0.58 -19.50
N ARG A 29 -18.62 0.62 -20.01
CA ARG A 29 -17.59 1.42 -20.69
C ARG A 29 -16.55 1.99 -19.72
N ALA A 30 -17.01 2.47 -18.56
CA ALA A 30 -16.13 2.97 -17.51
C ALA A 30 -15.30 1.83 -16.88
N LEU A 31 -15.92 0.66 -16.67
CA LEU A 31 -15.24 -0.53 -16.19
C LEU A 31 -14.15 -1.01 -17.17
N ASP A 32 -14.49 -1.13 -18.46
CA ASP A 32 -13.53 -1.52 -19.50
C ASP A 32 -12.37 -0.54 -19.59
N LYS A 33 -12.64 0.76 -19.46
CA LYS A 33 -11.59 1.79 -19.42
C LYS A 33 -10.70 1.65 -18.18
N GLY A 34 -11.28 1.35 -17.03
CA GLY A 34 -10.53 1.03 -15.81
C GLY A 34 -9.56 -0.12 -16.03
N LYS A 35 -10.02 -1.24 -16.59
CA LYS A 35 -9.18 -2.42 -16.90
C LYS A 35 -8.06 -2.11 -17.90
N GLU A 36 -8.34 -1.31 -18.93
CA GLU A 36 -7.33 -0.82 -19.88
C GLU A 36 -6.25 -0.01 -19.15
N LEU A 37 -6.66 0.95 -18.31
CA LEU A 37 -5.72 1.80 -17.56
C LEU A 37 -4.86 1.00 -16.56
N ILE A 38 -5.41 -0.04 -15.92
CA ILE A 38 -4.63 -0.98 -15.09
C ILE A 38 -3.55 -1.65 -15.94
N SER A 39 -3.93 -2.12 -17.13
CA SER A 39 -3.00 -2.79 -18.06
C SER A 39 -1.90 -1.86 -18.59
N GLU A 40 -2.23 -0.58 -18.75
CA GLU A 40 -1.32 0.50 -19.14
C GLU A 40 -0.47 1.06 -17.98
N GLY A 41 -0.70 0.63 -16.74
CA GLY A 41 0.03 1.12 -15.57
C GLY A 41 -0.38 2.51 -15.08
N GLN A 42 -1.56 3.01 -15.49
CA GLN A 42 -2.08 4.33 -15.11
C GLN A 42 -3.08 4.19 -13.94
N TYR A 43 -2.57 3.81 -12.76
CA TYR A 43 -3.38 3.34 -11.64
C TYR A 43 -4.29 4.41 -11.03
N GLU A 44 -3.84 5.65 -10.86
CA GLU A 44 -4.67 6.74 -10.35
C GLU A 44 -5.81 7.08 -11.32
N LYS A 45 -5.58 6.96 -12.63
CA LYS A 45 -6.65 7.14 -13.62
C LYS A 45 -7.59 5.94 -13.66
N ALA A 46 -7.08 4.74 -13.43
CA ALA A 46 -7.87 3.53 -13.34
C ALA A 46 -8.86 3.63 -12.17
N GLU A 47 -8.40 4.08 -11.00
CA GLU A 47 -9.23 4.34 -9.82
C GLU A 47 -10.41 5.27 -10.16
N VAL A 48 -10.14 6.42 -10.77
CA VAL A 48 -11.18 7.39 -11.19
C VAL A 48 -12.17 6.76 -12.19
N SER A 49 -11.70 5.93 -13.12
CA SER A 49 -12.58 5.26 -14.08
C SER A 49 -13.46 4.19 -13.42
N LEU A 50 -12.95 3.53 -12.40
CA LEU A 50 -13.68 2.53 -11.61
C LEU A 50 -14.68 3.18 -10.66
N GLU A 51 -14.38 4.36 -10.12
CA GLU A 51 -15.34 5.22 -9.41
C GLU A 51 -16.52 5.57 -10.30
N LEU A 52 -16.26 6.02 -11.53
CA LEU A 52 -17.32 6.30 -12.50
C LEU A 52 -18.17 5.06 -12.80
N ALA A 53 -17.56 3.88 -12.91
CA ALA A 53 -18.29 2.63 -13.11
C ALA A 53 -19.22 2.30 -11.93
N LEU A 54 -18.81 2.64 -10.70
CA LEU A 54 -19.61 2.45 -9.49
C LEU A 54 -20.67 3.54 -9.31
N ASP A 55 -20.44 4.76 -9.79
CA ASP A 55 -21.47 5.80 -9.86
C ASP A 55 -22.60 5.40 -10.83
N GLU A 56 -22.25 4.75 -11.95
CA GLU A 56 -23.19 4.22 -12.93
C GLU A 56 -23.92 2.95 -12.43
N ASP A 57 -23.20 2.01 -11.82
CA ASP A 57 -23.75 0.82 -11.17
C ASP A 57 -23.09 0.56 -9.81
N PRO A 58 -23.69 1.06 -8.70
CA PRO A 58 -23.14 0.88 -7.35
C PRO A 58 -23.06 -0.57 -6.88
N LYS A 59 -23.70 -1.51 -7.58
CA LYS A 59 -23.68 -2.95 -7.25
C LYS A 59 -22.70 -3.74 -8.13
N ASN A 60 -21.95 -3.06 -8.99
CA ASN A 60 -20.94 -3.69 -9.84
C ASN A 60 -19.80 -4.25 -8.99
N LYS A 61 -19.88 -5.55 -8.68
CA LYS A 61 -18.90 -6.26 -7.85
C LYS A 61 -17.50 -6.19 -8.44
N GLU A 62 -17.39 -6.33 -9.76
CA GLU A 62 -16.10 -6.32 -10.43
C GLU A 62 -15.42 -4.96 -10.34
N ALA A 63 -16.16 -3.87 -10.60
CA ALA A 63 -15.64 -2.52 -10.45
C ALA A 63 -15.18 -2.24 -9.01
N ASN A 64 -15.97 -2.69 -8.02
CA ASN A 64 -15.63 -2.52 -6.60
C ASN A 64 -14.36 -3.30 -6.22
N GLU A 65 -14.22 -4.55 -6.67
CA GLU A 65 -13.02 -5.35 -6.38
C GLU A 65 -11.77 -4.76 -7.03
N LEU A 66 -11.87 -4.31 -8.29
CA LEU A 66 -10.75 -3.66 -8.98
C LEU A 66 -10.37 -2.33 -8.35
N LYS A 67 -11.36 -1.53 -7.89
CA LYS A 67 -11.09 -0.27 -7.20
C LYS A 67 -10.35 -0.52 -5.89
N ASN A 68 -10.86 -1.44 -5.06
CA ASN A 68 -10.21 -1.82 -3.80
C ASN A 68 -8.78 -2.35 -4.02
N MET A 69 -8.55 -3.13 -5.08
CA MET A 69 -7.23 -3.63 -5.45
C MET A 69 -6.25 -2.47 -5.74
N ILE A 70 -6.69 -1.48 -6.52
CA ILE A 70 -5.88 -0.30 -6.89
C ILE A 70 -5.66 0.63 -5.69
N GLU A 71 -6.69 0.92 -4.91
CA GLU A 71 -6.59 1.72 -3.68
C GLU A 71 -5.55 1.13 -2.72
N ASN A 72 -5.61 -0.18 -2.46
CA ASN A 72 -4.65 -0.84 -1.59
C ASN A 72 -3.21 -0.75 -2.13
N TYR A 73 -3.02 -0.84 -3.45
CA TYR A 73 -1.69 -0.66 -4.05
C TYR A 73 -1.17 0.78 -3.90
N LEU A 74 -1.99 1.78 -4.22
CA LEU A 74 -1.61 3.19 -4.13
C LEU A 74 -1.31 3.59 -2.68
N GLU A 75 -2.17 3.17 -1.74
CA GLU A 75 -1.95 3.42 -0.32
C GLU A 75 -0.73 2.69 0.23
N ALA A 76 -0.44 1.46 -0.22
CA ALA A 76 0.77 0.75 0.17
C ALA A 76 2.03 1.48 -0.33
N SER A 77 2.02 1.95 -1.57
CA SER A 77 3.13 2.70 -2.16
C SER A 77 3.37 3.99 -1.39
N LYS A 78 2.32 4.76 -1.16
CA LYS A 78 2.40 6.01 -0.38
C LYS A 78 2.90 5.78 1.04
N ALA A 79 2.38 4.75 1.73
CA ALA A 79 2.84 4.39 3.07
C ALA A 79 4.33 4.01 3.08
N LEU A 80 4.82 3.30 2.07
CA LEU A 80 6.24 2.96 1.95
C LEU A 80 7.12 4.21 1.79
N ASP A 81 6.68 5.16 0.96
CA ASP A 81 7.35 6.46 0.72
C ASP A 81 7.38 7.32 1.98
N GLU A 82 6.28 7.33 2.74
CA GLU A 82 6.15 8.02 4.03
C GLU A 82 6.92 7.29 5.17
N GLY A 83 7.43 6.08 4.91
CA GLY A 83 8.14 5.27 5.91
C GLY A 83 7.22 4.55 6.89
N GLU A 84 5.91 4.55 6.66
CA GLU A 84 4.89 3.84 7.45
C GLU A 84 4.86 2.34 7.10
N ILE A 85 5.96 1.63 7.34
CA ILE A 85 6.19 0.24 6.85
C ILE A 85 5.06 -0.70 7.23
N ARG A 86 4.58 -0.64 8.49
CA ARG A 86 3.50 -1.52 8.96
C ARG A 86 2.17 -1.28 8.23
N LYS A 87 1.88 -0.03 7.85
CA LYS A 87 0.69 0.29 7.06
C LYS A 87 0.85 -0.21 5.63
N ALA A 88 2.04 -0.04 5.05
CA ALA A 88 2.34 -0.60 3.73
C ALA A 88 2.17 -2.13 3.70
N GLU A 89 2.68 -2.85 4.71
CA GLU A 89 2.51 -4.31 4.87
C GLU A 89 1.03 -4.74 4.96
N VAL A 90 0.19 -3.97 5.64
CA VAL A 90 -1.25 -4.28 5.75
C VAL A 90 -1.93 -4.06 4.40
N LYS A 91 -1.63 -2.94 3.73
CA LYS A 91 -2.27 -2.57 2.47
C LYS A 91 -1.89 -3.52 1.33
N ILE A 92 -0.61 -3.86 1.20
CA ILE A 92 -0.15 -4.77 0.13
C ILE A 92 -0.80 -6.16 0.24
N LYS A 93 -1.04 -6.66 1.46
CA LYS A 93 -1.71 -7.96 1.69
C LYS A 93 -3.19 -7.95 1.31
N ASN A 94 -3.81 -6.78 1.24
CA ASN A 94 -5.24 -6.63 0.96
C ASN A 94 -5.54 -6.41 -0.54
N ILE A 95 -4.53 -6.37 -1.42
CA ILE A 95 -4.71 -6.19 -2.87
C ILE A 95 -5.53 -7.33 -3.50
N GLY A 96 -5.47 -8.54 -2.91
CA GLY A 96 -6.26 -9.69 -3.35
C GLY A 96 -5.76 -10.36 -4.64
N GLU A 97 -6.39 -11.48 -4.98
CA GLU A 97 -5.96 -12.38 -6.07
C GLU A 97 -6.24 -11.82 -7.47
N LYS A 98 -7.16 -10.85 -7.60
CA LYS A 98 -7.47 -10.21 -8.90
C LYS A 98 -6.29 -9.53 -9.57
N SER A 99 -5.24 -9.23 -8.81
CA SER A 99 -3.98 -8.73 -9.38
C SER A 99 -3.38 -9.71 -10.41
N ASP A 100 -3.63 -11.02 -10.29
CA ASP A 100 -3.15 -12.06 -11.21
C ASP A 100 -3.74 -11.95 -12.62
N GLU A 101 -4.91 -11.31 -12.76
CA GLU A 101 -5.55 -11.05 -14.06
C GLU A 101 -4.82 -9.96 -14.87
N PHE A 102 -3.93 -9.19 -14.23
CA PHE A 102 -3.21 -8.07 -14.83
C PHE A 102 -1.69 -8.27 -14.67
N PRO A 103 -1.01 -9.00 -15.58
CA PRO A 103 0.39 -9.41 -15.40
C PRO A 103 1.38 -8.27 -15.14
N ASN A 104 1.17 -7.09 -15.75
CA ASN A 104 2.02 -5.93 -15.51
C ASN A 104 1.80 -5.34 -14.12
N PHE A 105 0.54 -5.22 -13.69
CA PHE A 105 0.20 -4.77 -12.35
C PHE A 105 0.71 -5.76 -11.29
N LYS A 106 0.54 -7.07 -11.50
CA LYS A 106 1.07 -8.11 -10.60
C LYS A 106 2.57 -7.97 -10.36
N LYS A 107 3.36 -7.71 -11.41
CA LYS A 107 4.80 -7.45 -11.28
C LYS A 107 5.09 -6.21 -10.42
N CYS A 108 4.29 -5.15 -10.57
CA CYS A 108 4.41 -3.95 -9.75
C CYS A 108 4.07 -4.23 -8.28
N VAL A 109 3.02 -5.02 -8.01
CA VAL A 109 2.64 -5.47 -6.68
C VAL A 109 3.77 -6.30 -6.04
N ASP A 110 4.34 -7.24 -6.79
CA ASP A 110 5.44 -8.10 -6.30
C ASP A 110 6.70 -7.30 -6.00
N ALA A 111 7.04 -6.33 -6.87
CA ALA A 111 8.16 -5.44 -6.63
C ALA A 111 7.93 -4.56 -5.40
N LEU A 112 6.72 -4.01 -5.23
CA LEU A 112 6.37 -3.22 -4.05
C LEU A 112 6.42 -4.07 -2.77
N ASN A 113 5.88 -5.29 -2.80
CA ASN A 113 5.94 -6.22 -1.67
C ASN A 113 7.40 -6.53 -1.28
N LYS A 114 8.26 -6.82 -2.25
CA LYS A 114 9.69 -7.04 -2.00
C LYS A 114 10.36 -5.85 -1.33
N ASN A 115 10.08 -4.64 -1.79
CA ASN A 115 10.64 -3.41 -1.21
C ASN A 115 10.14 -3.18 0.23
N ILE A 116 8.86 -3.49 0.51
CA ILE A 116 8.29 -3.44 1.86
C ILE A 116 9.00 -4.45 2.77
N ASP A 117 9.15 -5.70 2.31
CA ASP A 117 9.79 -6.77 3.07
C ASP A 117 11.25 -6.44 3.43
N GLU A 118 12.04 -5.96 2.45
CA GLU A 118 13.43 -5.54 2.66
C GLU A 118 13.54 -4.42 3.71
N LYS A 119 12.62 -3.44 3.67
CA LYS A 119 12.63 -2.32 4.62
C LYS A 119 12.15 -2.74 6.01
N SER A 120 11.18 -3.66 6.09
CA SER A 120 10.72 -4.28 7.35
C SER A 120 11.85 -5.09 8.03
N GLU A 121 12.62 -5.86 7.26
CA GLU A 121 13.78 -6.58 7.77
C GLU A 121 14.88 -5.63 8.28
N TYR A 122 15.18 -4.58 7.51
CA TYR A 122 16.12 -3.55 7.91
C TYR A 122 15.75 -2.89 9.25
N ASP A 123 14.47 -2.55 9.44
CA ASP A 123 13.97 -1.95 10.67
C ASP A 123 14.05 -2.93 11.87
N LYS A 124 13.81 -4.23 11.64
CA LYS A 124 14.01 -5.27 12.67
C LYS A 124 15.47 -5.40 13.08
N ASP A 125 16.39 -5.37 12.12
CA ASP A 125 17.82 -5.44 12.40
C ASP A 125 18.31 -4.25 13.22
N ILE A 126 17.86 -3.04 12.88
CA ILE A 126 18.17 -1.84 13.67
C ILE A 126 17.65 -1.99 15.10
N LYS A 127 16.39 -2.44 15.25
CA LYS A 127 15.80 -2.65 16.57
C LYS A 127 16.59 -3.66 17.40
N ASN A 128 16.94 -4.80 16.80
CA ASN A 128 17.73 -5.84 17.46
C ASN A 128 19.12 -5.33 17.87
N ASP A 129 19.79 -4.58 16.99
CA ASP A 129 21.10 -4.00 17.31
C ASP A 129 21.01 -2.95 18.44
N MET A 130 19.93 -2.16 18.51
CA MET A 130 19.68 -1.28 19.66
C MET A 130 19.52 -2.06 20.96
N GLU A 131 18.75 -3.15 20.95
CA GLU A 131 18.58 -4.03 22.12
C GLU A 131 19.92 -4.67 22.54
N LYS A 132 20.78 -5.05 21.59
CA LYS A 132 22.14 -5.52 21.89
C LYS A 132 22.99 -4.45 22.55
N ILE A 133 22.93 -3.19 22.11
CA ILE A 133 23.67 -2.10 22.75
C ILE A 133 23.24 -1.95 24.21
N GLU A 134 21.93 -2.00 24.49
CA GLU A 134 21.42 -1.93 25.86
C GLU A 134 21.95 -3.09 26.72
N ASN A 135 21.97 -4.31 26.18
CA ASN A 135 22.55 -5.47 26.86
C ASN A 135 24.06 -5.31 27.12
N PHE A 136 24.82 -4.77 26.15
CA PHE A 136 26.24 -4.49 26.35
C PHE A 136 26.47 -3.45 27.45
N ILE A 137 25.64 -2.40 27.50
CA ILE A 137 25.71 -1.38 28.57
C ILE A 137 25.46 -2.03 29.94
N ASP A 138 24.42 -2.86 30.06
CA ASP A 138 24.01 -3.49 31.31
C ASP A 138 25.06 -4.51 31.79
N ASN A 139 25.72 -5.22 30.86
CA ASN A 139 26.81 -6.15 31.14
C ASN A 139 28.18 -5.48 31.31
N LYS A 140 28.26 -4.15 31.15
CA LYS A 140 29.50 -3.35 31.18
C LYS A 140 30.49 -3.63 30.04
N ASP A 141 30.03 -4.24 28.96
CA ASP A 141 30.78 -4.47 27.72
C ASP A 141 30.85 -3.18 26.88
N TYR A 142 31.39 -2.11 27.45
CA TYR A 142 31.27 -0.76 26.88
C TYR A 142 31.97 -0.59 25.52
N SER A 143 33.05 -1.34 25.27
CA SER A 143 33.75 -1.30 23.98
C SER A 143 32.82 -1.74 22.84
N ASP A 144 32.09 -2.84 23.03
CA ASP A 144 31.15 -3.36 22.03
C ASP A 144 29.94 -2.44 21.88
N ALA A 145 29.45 -1.89 23.00
CA ALA A 145 28.39 -0.87 22.98
C ALA A 145 28.78 0.36 22.13
N ILE A 146 30.00 0.89 22.29
CA ILE A 146 30.50 2.04 21.53
C ILE A 146 30.60 1.70 20.04
N LEU A 147 31.19 0.55 19.70
CA LEU A 147 31.37 0.13 18.31
C LEU A 147 30.03 -0.03 17.59
N LEU A 148 29.07 -0.71 18.23
CA LEU A 148 27.76 -0.93 17.63
C LEU A 148 26.93 0.36 17.54
N THR A 149 27.01 1.24 18.56
CA THR A 149 26.37 2.57 18.53
C THR A 149 26.88 3.44 17.37
N LYS A 150 28.18 3.37 17.08
CA LYS A 150 28.79 4.10 15.94
C LYS A 150 28.36 3.51 14.60
N SER A 151 28.26 2.17 14.52
CA SER A 151 27.75 1.48 13.32
C SER A 151 26.30 1.87 12.99
N LEU A 152 25.45 2.04 14.00
CA LEU A 152 24.04 2.41 13.80
C LEU A 152 23.83 3.86 13.35
N ASP A 153 24.79 4.77 13.55
CA ASP A 153 24.63 6.20 13.26
C ASP A 153 24.30 6.47 11.78
N GLY A 154 24.91 5.69 10.87
CA GLY A 154 24.64 5.74 9.43
C GLY A 154 23.50 4.83 8.97
N ARG A 155 22.90 4.06 9.88
CA ARG A 155 21.84 3.07 9.56
C ARG A 155 20.45 3.54 10.00
N VAL A 156 20.34 4.32 11.07
CA VAL A 156 19.04 4.85 11.50
C VAL A 156 18.44 5.82 10.48
N ARG A 157 17.19 5.61 10.11
CA ARG A 157 16.53 6.38 9.04
C ARG A 157 15.35 7.18 9.57
N THR A 158 14.53 6.57 10.42
CA THR A 158 13.34 7.22 10.99
C THR A 158 13.69 8.14 12.15
N THR A 159 12.84 9.12 12.42
CA THR A 159 12.96 9.99 13.59
C THR A 159 12.96 9.19 14.88
N GLU A 160 12.05 8.21 15.01
CA GLU A 160 11.96 7.33 16.18
C GLU A 160 13.27 6.53 16.39
N GLN A 161 13.84 5.95 15.32
CA GLN A 161 15.11 5.24 15.40
C GLN A 161 16.26 6.15 15.85
N LYS A 162 16.31 7.38 15.33
CA LYS A 162 17.33 8.37 15.70
C LYS A 162 17.20 8.80 17.16
N GLU A 163 15.98 9.10 17.61
CA GLU A 163 15.70 9.46 19.00
C GLU A 163 16.05 8.33 19.96
N LYS A 164 15.69 7.09 19.64
CA LYS A 164 16.03 5.92 20.46
C LYS A 164 17.55 5.70 20.51
N LEU A 165 18.25 5.81 19.38
CA LEU A 165 19.71 5.70 19.36
C LEU A 165 20.38 6.78 20.21
N GLU A 166 19.84 8.00 20.19
CA GLU A 166 20.37 9.11 21.00
C GLU A 166 20.14 8.88 22.51
N GLN A 167 18.99 8.35 22.91
CA GLN A 167 18.76 7.95 24.30
C GLN A 167 19.78 6.89 24.77
N ILE A 168 20.04 5.90 23.92
CA ILE A 168 21.05 4.86 24.20
C ILE A 168 22.45 5.48 24.34
N ARG A 169 22.81 6.45 23.48
CA ARG A 169 24.08 7.20 23.57
C ARG A 169 24.22 7.93 24.89
N LEU A 170 23.18 8.65 25.30
CA LEU A 170 23.20 9.39 26.57
C LEU A 170 23.35 8.43 27.76
N LYS A 171 22.67 7.28 27.75
CA LYS A 171 22.85 6.23 28.77
C LYS A 171 24.30 5.74 28.82
N LEU A 172 24.90 5.44 27.66
CA LEU A 172 26.28 4.97 27.53
C LEU A 172 27.29 6.02 28.04
N ILE A 173 27.13 7.29 27.68
CA ILE A 173 27.99 8.38 28.15
C ILE A 173 27.92 8.53 29.68
N ALA A 174 26.72 8.43 30.24
CA ALA A 174 26.51 8.53 31.68
C ALA A 174 27.24 7.43 32.45
N VAL A 175 27.11 6.16 32.03
CA VAL A 175 27.79 5.04 32.71
C VAL A 175 29.31 5.10 32.57
N LEU A 176 29.84 5.50 31.41
CA LEU A 176 31.27 5.67 31.19
C LEU A 176 31.85 6.78 32.07
N SER A 177 31.13 7.88 32.23
CA SER A 177 31.53 8.99 33.11
C SER A 177 31.65 8.53 34.56
N ILE A 178 30.70 7.71 35.03
CA ILE A 178 30.71 7.15 36.39
C ILE A 178 31.90 6.20 36.58
N GLU A 179 32.14 5.26 35.66
CA GLU A 179 33.24 4.30 35.79
C GLU A 179 34.62 4.99 35.76
N ASN A 180 34.80 6.01 34.92
CA ASN A 180 36.03 6.83 34.93
C ASN A 180 36.26 7.55 36.28
N THR A 181 35.20 7.97 36.98
CA THR A 181 35.36 8.57 38.32
C THR A 181 35.71 7.56 39.41
N LYS A 182 35.38 6.28 39.25
CA LYS A 182 35.76 5.21 40.19
C LYS A 182 37.22 4.81 40.06
N ILE A 183 37.76 4.81 38.83
CA ILE A 183 39.16 4.44 38.55
C ILE A 183 40.14 5.51 39.08
N ASN A 184 39.73 6.77 39.11
CA ASN A 184 40.58 7.90 39.53
C ASN A 184 40.47 8.25 41.03
N ARG A 185 39.90 7.37 41.86
CA ARG A 185 39.86 7.47 43.33
C ARG A 185 40.71 6.38 43.94
#